data_AF-A4EK52-F1
#
_entry.id   AF-A4EK52-F1
#
_cell.length_a   1.000
_cell.length_b   1.000
_cell.length_c   1.000
_cell.angle_alpha   90.00
_cell.angle_beta   90.00
_cell.angle_gamma   90.00
#
_symmetry.space_group_name_H-M   'P 1'
#
loop_
_entity.id
_entity.type
_entity.pdbx_description
1 polymer ?
#
loop_
_entity_poly.entity_id
_entity_poly.type
_entity_poly.pdbx_seq_one_letter_code
_entity_poly.pdbx_strand_id
1 'polypeptide(L)' 'MDAHDGMAALLRSSRGQIARVQVGDTAFGMQITAIGDEQILLTNRWGRTEALELPRS' A
#
# COMPACT_ATOMS: atom_id res chain seq x y z
N MET A 1 14.65 -11.61 -18.34
CA MET A 1 14.02 -10.64 -17.41
C MET A 1 12.74 -11.29 -16.95
N ASP A 2 12.82 -12.03 -15.85
CA ASP A 2 11.64 -12.66 -15.26
C ASP A 2 10.83 -11.55 -14.60
N ALA A 3 9.72 -11.17 -15.24
CA ALA A 3 8.73 -10.27 -14.67
C ALA A 3 7.94 -11.01 -13.59
N HIS A 4 8.60 -11.37 -12.49
CA HIS A 4 7.91 -11.48 -11.22
C HIS A 4 7.63 -10.05 -10.78
N ASP A 5 6.50 -9.51 -11.23
CA ASP A 5 5.87 -8.38 -10.56
C ASP A 5 5.65 -8.83 -9.11
N GLY A 6 6.59 -8.50 -8.22
CA GLY A 6 6.49 -8.81 -6.80
C GLY A 6 5.16 -8.32 -6.23
N MET A 7 4.75 -8.89 -5.10
CA MET A 7 3.48 -8.62 -4.44
C MET A 7 3.13 -7.12 -4.49
N ALA A 8 1.96 -6.83 -5.06
CA ALA A 8 1.47 -5.49 -5.31
C ALA A 8 0.04 -5.35 -4.81
N ALA A 9 -0.37 -4.12 -4.50
CA ALA A 9 -1.71 -3.80 -4.02
C ALA A 9 -2.31 -2.59 -4.74
N LEU A 10 -3.63 -2.44 -4.65
CA LEU A 10 -4.35 -1.26 -5.11
C LEU A 10 -4.74 -0.41 -3.91
N LEU A 11 -4.23 0.83 -3.86
CA LEU A 11 -4.54 1.78 -2.81
C LEU A 11 -5.46 2.87 -3.36
N ARG A 12 -6.56 3.14 -2.65
CA ARG A 12 -7.51 4.22 -2.99
C ARG A 12 -7.39 5.36 -1.98
N SER A 13 -7.16 6.57 -2.47
CA SER A 13 -7.21 7.77 -1.63
C SER A 13 -8.65 8.13 -1.27
N SER A 14 -8.84 8.92 -0.21
CA SER A 14 -10.16 9.48 0.15
C SER A 14 -10.79 10.33 -0.95
N ARG A 15 -10.00 10.82 -1.91
CA ARG A 15 -10.45 11.57 -3.10
C ARG A 15 -10.80 10.67 -4.29
N GLY A 16 -10.75 9.35 -4.11
CA GLY A 16 -11.10 8.38 -5.13
C GLY A 16 -10.00 8.06 -6.15
N GLN A 17 -8.78 8.58 -5.98
CA GLN A 17 -7.64 8.23 -6.84
C GLN A 17 -7.15 6.82 -6.48
N ILE A 18 -6.81 6.02 -7.49
CA ILE A 18 -6.31 4.65 -7.30
C ILE A 18 -4.88 4.59 -7.80
N ALA A 19 -4.00 3.96 -7.01
CA ALA A 19 -2.63 3.68 -7.38
C ALA A 19 -2.32 2.20 -7.17
N ARG A 20 -1.61 1.59 -8.12
CA ARG A 20 -0.95 0.30 -7.91
C ARG A 20 0.38 0.57 -7.20
N VAL A 21 0.64 -0.16 -6.12
CA VAL A 21 1.81 0.03 -5.27
C VAL A 21 2.49 -1.28 -4.92
N GLN A 22 3.80 -1.22 -4.68
CA GLN A 22 4.65 -2.30 -4.17
C GLN A 22 5.33 -1.86 -2.86
N VAL A 23 5.93 -2.80 -2.13
CA VAL A 23 6.72 -2.49 -0.93
C VAL A 23 7.88 -1.57 -1.31
N GLY A 24 8.06 -0.49 -0.56
CA GLY A 24 9.04 0.56 -0.82
C GLY A 24 8.46 1.78 -1.55
N ASP A 25 7.33 1.64 -2.24
CA ASP A 25 6.69 2.77 -2.90
C ASP A 25 6.21 3.82 -1.91
N THR A 26 6.07 5.05 -2.40
CA THR A 26 5.39 6.14 -1.69
C THR A 26 4.14 6.55 -2.45
N ALA A 27 2.98 6.48 -1.79
CA ALA A 27 1.69 6.88 -2.36
C ALA A 27 0.89 7.67 -1.33
N PHE A 28 0.23 8.74 -1.78
CA PHE A 28 -0.63 9.59 -0.93
C PHE A 28 0.04 10.09 0.37
N GLY A 29 1.37 10.30 0.34
CA GLY A 29 2.15 10.78 1.49
C GLY A 29 2.58 9.69 2.49
N MET A 30 2.37 8.42 2.14
CA MET A 30 2.68 7.25 2.97
C MET A 30 3.65 6.33 2.22
N GLN A 31 4.60 5.73 2.95
CA GLN A 31 5.46 4.67 2.44
C GLN A 31 4.79 3.31 2.65
N ILE A 32 4.80 2.47 1.63
CA ILE A 32 4.33 1.08 1.73
C ILE A 32 5.45 0.25 2.36
N THR A 33 5.22 -0.29 3.55
CA THR A 33 6.25 -1.03 4.29
C THR A 33 6.04 -2.54 4.25
N ALA A 34 4.80 -3.01 4.12
CA ALA A 34 4.49 -4.41 3.86
C ALA A 34 3.14 -4.53 3.13
N ILE A 35 3.01 -5.56 2.31
CA ILE A 35 1.74 -6.01 1.74
C ILE A 35 1.55 -7.44 2.24
N GLY A 36 0.39 -7.72 2.82
CA GLY A 36 -0.05 -9.06 3.20
C GLY A 36 -1.36 -9.39 2.50
N ASP A 37 -1.88 -10.59 2.74
CA ASP A 37 -3.06 -11.11 2.03
C ASP A 37 -4.34 -10.31 2.35
N GLU A 38 -4.46 -9.80 3.58
CA GLU A 38 -5.67 -9.12 4.07
C GLU A 38 -5.46 -7.65 4.43
N GLN A 39 -4.20 -7.20 4.45
CA GLN A 39 -3.85 -5.86 4.91
C GLN A 39 -2.57 -5.32 4.28
N ILE A 40 -2.46 -4.00 4.26
CA ILE A 40 -1.26 -3.26 3.86
C ILE A 40 -0.78 -2.46 5.06
N LEU A 41 0.54 -2.46 5.32
CA LEU A 41 1.16 -1.59 6.29
C LEU A 41 1.73 -0.35 5.60
N LEU A 42 1.40 0.82 6.17
CA LEU A 42 1.75 2.13 5.67
C LEU A 42 2.46 2.92 6.75
N THR A 43 3.57 3.57 6.45
CA THR A 43 4.29 4.42 7.41
C THR A 43 4.31 5.86 6.89
N ASN A 44 3.91 6.81 7.74
CA ASN A 44 4.01 8.22 7.40
C ASN A 44 5.43 8.77 7.65
N ARG A 45 5.70 10.00 7.19
CA ARG A 45 7.01 10.67 7.35
C ARG A 45 7.47 10.87 8.80
N TRP A 46 6.58 10.72 9.78
CA TRP A 46 6.89 10.83 11.21
C TRP A 46 7.15 9.46 11.86
N GLY A 47 7.18 8.38 11.06
CA GLY A 47 7.44 7.01 11.53
C GLY A 47 6.23 6.31 12.13
N ARG A 48 5.02 6.90 12.07
CA ARG A 48 3.81 6.23 12.54
C ARG A 48 3.33 5.25 11.45
N THR A 49 3.13 4.00 11.87
CA THR A 49 2.61 2.94 11.01
C THR A 49 1.12 2.72 11.24
N GLU A 50 0.39 2.53 10.14
CA GLU A 50 -1.04 2.23 10.10
C GLU A 50 -1.27 1.00 9.24
N ALA A 51 -2.26 0.18 9.62
CA ALA A 51 -2.71 -0.96 8.83
C ALA A 51 -4.00 -0.59 8.12
N LEU A 52 -4.06 -0.82 6.81
CA LEU A 52 -5.31 -0.78 6.04
C LEU A 52 -5.73 -2.21 5.71
N GLU A 53 -6.87 -2.61 6.25
CA GLU A 53 -7.52 -3.88 5.91
C GLU A 53 -8.23 -3.78 4.55
N LEU A 54 -8.43 -4.93 3.90
CA LEU A 54 -9.32 -5.00 2.75
C LEU A 54 -10.75 -4.56 3.14
N PRO A 55 -11.46 -3.84 2.25
CA PRO A 55 -12.86 -3.52 2.47
C PRO A 55 -13.68 -4.80 2.66
N ARG A 56 -14.45 -4.87 3.74
CA ARG A 56 -15.42 -5.96 3.97
C ARG A 56 -16.67 -5.71 3.11
N SER A 57 -17.24 -6.78 2.58
CA SER A 57 -18.43 -6.77 1.72
C SER A 57 -19.70 -6.52 2.52
#